data_AF-B6XET9-F1
#
_entry.id   AF-B6XET9-F1
#
_cell.length_a   1.000
_cell.length_b   1.000
_cell.length_c   1.000
_cell.angle_alpha   90.00
_cell.angle_beta   90.00
_cell.angle_gamma   90.00
#
_symmetry.space_group_name_H-M   'P 1'
#
loop_
_entity.id
_entity.type
_entity.pdbx_description
1 polymer ?
#
loop_
_entity_poly.entity_id
_entity_poly.type
_entity_poly.pdbx_seq_one_letter_code
_entity_poly.pdbx_strand_id
1 'polypeptide(L)'
;MTVSTEISSNEYTGNGVTTDFDYKFRIFKASDLSVTTSDADGDNVVMLRLGTDYTVTEVNKSAGGKVLLTRPLADKHQISIARVIPIVQETSFRNQGKFLAETHEDAFDYLTMLMQRLWGSLSLFLKRPSILANWFDAKGYRIANLGKPKSDSDAVDLGTLKDALLAKERRALRVEDMDILAFPKRNDRKNKAIGFDSFGLPYLFDPNDPSSISDAVLKSSEMNHLIDGQLRIGTMTPVPGVGGERDTILLVRDIQGESDRHGFRDESVLSNITDHGTYGTFDAAVIYRGDNFYGHNFSFQDRFRYQGSGGVKLHGGLLSAPNYSGTGVIYERNGFKVQEYDGTSVVNTQIAIKIDALDKAKSNYTLVSDSPKASMLHTGVAIYGYPKKAPDFTEGLVYQGNWLVGGKQTGIRSEGSANKACFESYKAFSAKLQTTPEANVPDLIGYDVNTGGAASNSSVSRVVGFNFTEYNQIAISVRGIQLAVNAEDGKNNWQLFIAGTAPNWINSRTGFGVDNEARAPKARVDIQGSTETEAQLRLRAGTLTTTPLDGFIEFTGNNLYITIKGVRKKFSLID
;
A
#
# COMPACT_ATOMS: atom_id res chain seq x y z
N MET A 1 -29.75 38.08 92.46
CA MET A 1 -30.60 37.60 91.33
C MET A 1 -29.84 36.49 90.62
N THR A 2 -30.49 35.39 90.20
CA THR A 2 -29.80 34.18 89.71
C THR A 2 -29.56 34.10 88.19
N VAL A 3 -28.54 33.34 87.78
CA VAL A 3 -28.32 32.87 86.40
C VAL A 3 -29.40 31.84 86.02
N SER A 4 -30.33 32.26 85.16
CA SER A 4 -31.48 31.46 84.70
C SER A 4 -31.41 31.03 83.23
N THR A 5 -30.28 31.26 82.55
CA THR A 5 -30.07 30.95 81.12
C THR A 5 -28.78 30.16 80.93
N GLU A 6 -28.79 29.19 80.02
CA GLU A 6 -27.60 28.44 79.59
C GLU A 6 -26.73 29.23 78.59
N ILE A 7 -27.29 30.30 78.00
CA ILE A 7 -26.63 31.13 76.99
C ILE A 7 -25.46 31.91 77.64
N SER A 8 -24.26 31.68 77.12
CA SER A 8 -23.02 32.36 77.54
C SER A 8 -22.17 32.91 76.38
N SER A 9 -22.63 32.69 75.14
CA SER A 9 -22.16 33.37 73.92
C SER A 9 -23.33 33.71 73.00
N ASN A 10 -23.09 34.64 72.07
CA ASN A 10 -23.97 34.92 70.94
C ASN A 10 -23.14 35.16 69.68
N GLU A 11 -23.54 34.53 68.58
CA GLU A 11 -22.90 34.62 67.27
C GLU A 11 -23.82 35.34 66.27
N TYR A 12 -23.25 36.22 65.44
CA TYR A 12 -23.95 36.97 64.41
C TYR A 12 -23.15 37.03 63.11
N THR A 13 -23.86 37.22 61.99
CA THR A 13 -23.25 37.45 60.67
C THR A 13 -23.42 38.92 60.27
N GLY A 14 -22.34 39.54 59.82
CA GLY A 14 -22.30 40.92 59.33
C GLY A 14 -22.98 41.07 57.98
N ASN A 15 -23.51 42.28 57.76
CA ASN A 15 -24.20 42.72 56.54
C ASN A 15 -23.51 43.95 55.90
N GLY A 16 -22.32 44.31 56.37
CA GLY A 16 -21.59 45.51 55.93
C GLY A 16 -22.07 46.84 56.54
N VAL A 17 -23.12 46.85 57.35
CA VAL A 17 -23.77 48.09 57.85
C VAL A 17 -23.94 48.12 59.37
N THR A 18 -24.29 46.99 60.01
CA THR A 18 -24.55 46.91 61.45
C THR A 18 -23.28 47.07 62.28
N THR A 19 -23.32 48.00 63.25
CA THR A 19 -22.31 48.21 64.30
C THR A 19 -22.68 47.59 65.65
N ASP A 20 -23.98 47.41 65.89
CA ASP A 20 -24.53 47.14 67.23
C ASP A 20 -25.02 45.69 67.32
N PHE A 21 -24.44 44.92 68.23
CA PHE A 21 -24.73 43.50 68.41
C PHE A 21 -25.14 43.23 69.86
N ASP A 22 -26.27 42.56 70.05
CA ASP A 22 -26.75 42.21 71.39
C ASP A 22 -25.91 41.09 72.02
N TYR A 23 -25.81 41.08 73.34
CA TYR A 23 -25.43 39.90 74.12
C TYR A 23 -26.54 39.64 75.14
N LYS A 24 -27.00 38.39 75.27
CA LYS A 24 -28.25 38.03 75.97
C LYS A 24 -28.02 37.42 77.35
N PHE A 25 -26.94 37.84 78.02
CA PHE A 25 -26.45 37.22 79.25
C PHE A 25 -25.75 38.23 80.17
N ARG A 26 -25.88 38.07 81.49
CA ARG A 26 -25.24 38.97 82.50
C ARG A 26 -23.71 38.95 82.39
N ILE A 27 -23.08 40.11 82.58
CA ILE A 27 -21.62 40.29 82.79
C ILE A 27 -21.42 41.25 83.97
N PHE A 28 -20.36 41.11 84.78
CA PHE A 28 -20.17 41.98 85.95
C PHE A 28 -19.45 43.28 85.58
N LYS A 29 -18.48 43.22 84.66
CA LYS A 29 -17.65 44.32 84.17
C LYS A 29 -17.62 44.26 82.63
N ALA A 30 -17.41 45.40 81.95
CA ALA A 30 -17.29 45.43 80.48
C ALA A 30 -16.12 44.58 79.94
N SER A 31 -15.09 44.38 80.77
CA SER A 31 -13.93 43.51 80.51
C SER A 31 -14.25 42.02 80.50
N ASP A 32 -15.44 41.61 80.97
CA ASP A 32 -15.83 40.21 81.09
C ASP A 32 -16.41 39.64 79.78
N LEU A 33 -16.21 40.36 78.66
CA LEU A 33 -16.54 39.93 77.31
C LEU A 33 -15.27 39.68 76.48
N SER A 34 -15.26 38.54 75.79
CA SER A 34 -14.42 38.32 74.63
C SER A 34 -15.27 38.58 73.38
N VAL A 35 -14.81 39.50 72.54
CA VAL A 35 -15.42 39.76 71.22
C VAL A 35 -14.39 39.37 70.16
N THR A 36 -14.73 38.39 69.33
CA THR A 36 -13.88 37.92 68.23
C THR A 36 -14.66 37.96 66.92
N THR A 37 -14.00 38.34 65.85
CA THR A 37 -14.55 38.31 64.49
C THR A 37 -13.79 37.32 63.62
N SER A 38 -14.45 36.81 62.58
CA SER A 38 -13.80 36.08 61.49
C SER A 38 -14.19 36.66 60.13
N ASP A 39 -13.40 36.36 59.11
CA ASP A 39 -13.85 36.45 57.72
C ASP A 39 -14.97 35.43 57.41
N ALA A 40 -15.48 35.50 56.18
CA ALA A 40 -16.60 34.66 55.74
C ALA A 40 -16.26 33.15 55.66
N ASP A 41 -14.99 32.82 55.46
CA ASP A 41 -14.50 31.44 55.35
C ASP A 41 -14.05 30.87 56.73
N GLY A 42 -13.86 31.72 57.74
CA GLY A 42 -13.47 31.34 59.10
C GLY A 42 -11.97 31.12 59.31
N ASP A 43 -11.14 31.38 58.29
CA ASP A 43 -9.69 31.17 58.31
C ASP A 43 -8.95 32.34 59.02
N ASN A 44 -9.50 33.56 59.02
CA ASN A 44 -8.88 34.73 59.66
C ASN A 44 -9.66 35.20 60.90
N VAL A 45 -9.37 34.62 62.07
CA VAL A 45 -9.99 34.99 63.35
C VAL A 45 -9.19 36.09 64.08
N VAL A 46 -9.86 37.16 64.50
CA VAL A 46 -9.26 38.32 65.19
C VAL A 46 -10.01 38.61 66.49
N MET A 47 -9.28 38.85 67.58
CA MET A 47 -9.85 39.34 68.84
C MET A 47 -9.88 40.88 68.85
N LEU A 48 -11.06 41.45 69.08
CA LEU A 48 -11.26 42.89 69.15
C LEU A 48 -10.89 43.43 70.54
N ARG A 49 -10.46 44.69 70.59
CA ARG A 49 -9.98 45.37 71.81
C ARG A 49 -11.06 46.30 72.37
N LEU A 50 -11.47 46.06 73.61
CA LEU A 50 -12.38 46.94 74.34
C LEU A 50 -11.82 48.36 74.43
N GLY A 51 -12.64 49.36 74.12
CA GLY A 51 -12.29 50.78 74.11
C GLY A 51 -11.51 51.26 72.87
N THR A 52 -11.15 50.38 71.94
CA THR A 52 -10.53 50.73 70.64
C THR A 52 -11.40 50.27 69.47
N ASP A 53 -11.72 48.98 69.44
CA ASP A 53 -12.49 48.36 68.36
C ASP A 53 -13.99 48.28 68.68
N TYR A 54 -14.34 48.23 69.98
CA TYR A 54 -15.73 48.22 70.44
C TYR A 54 -15.92 48.85 71.83
N THR A 55 -17.17 49.21 72.15
CA THR A 55 -17.62 49.56 73.51
C THR A 55 -18.80 48.69 73.96
N VAL A 56 -19.16 48.74 75.25
CA VAL A 56 -20.18 47.85 75.85
C VAL A 56 -21.18 48.68 76.66
N THR A 57 -22.47 48.41 76.50
CA THR A 57 -23.57 49.01 77.29
C THR A 57 -24.31 47.95 78.11
N GLU A 58 -25.13 48.41 79.07
CA GLU A 58 -25.97 47.57 79.94
C GLU A 58 -25.20 46.46 80.71
N VAL A 59 -24.01 46.81 81.21
CA VAL A 59 -23.23 45.98 82.13
C VAL A 59 -24.03 45.67 83.40
N ASN A 60 -23.86 44.47 83.96
CA ASN A 60 -24.55 43.95 85.15
C ASN A 60 -26.09 43.90 85.04
N LYS A 61 -26.65 43.85 83.82
CA LYS A 61 -28.06 43.53 83.58
C LYS A 61 -28.24 42.04 83.30
N SER A 62 -29.32 41.45 83.82
CA SER A 62 -29.64 40.02 83.62
C SER A 62 -30.04 39.68 82.17
N ALA A 63 -30.74 40.60 81.50
CA ALA A 63 -31.08 40.49 80.08
C ALA A 63 -29.88 40.65 79.13
N GLY A 64 -28.71 41.05 79.65
CA GLY A 64 -27.54 41.44 78.87
C GLY A 64 -27.65 42.86 78.30
N GLY A 65 -26.96 43.12 77.20
CA GLY A 65 -26.72 44.46 76.66
C GLY A 65 -26.24 44.48 75.22
N LYS A 66 -25.45 45.49 74.83
CA LYS A 66 -24.89 45.60 73.47
C LYS A 66 -23.37 45.74 73.46
N VAL A 67 -22.76 45.17 72.44
CA VAL A 67 -21.43 45.48 71.91
C VAL A 67 -21.61 46.44 70.74
N LEU A 68 -20.97 47.61 70.79
CA LEU A 68 -21.00 48.61 69.71
C LEU A 68 -19.62 48.68 69.07
N LEU A 69 -19.49 48.22 67.83
CA LEU A 69 -18.25 48.29 67.05
C LEU A 69 -17.98 49.71 66.56
N THR A 70 -16.71 50.12 66.51
CA THR A 70 -16.31 51.42 65.94
C THR A 70 -16.40 51.48 64.42
N ARG A 71 -16.59 50.34 63.75
CA ARG A 71 -16.79 50.20 62.30
C ARG A 71 -17.83 49.09 62.04
N PRO A 72 -18.67 49.18 61.01
CA PRO A 72 -19.60 48.11 60.65
C PRO A 72 -18.90 46.77 60.44
N LEU A 73 -19.53 45.67 60.89
CA LEU A 73 -19.05 44.34 60.57
C LEU A 73 -19.28 44.05 59.08
N ALA A 74 -18.20 43.75 58.36
CA ALA A 74 -18.22 43.52 56.92
C ALA A 74 -19.19 42.39 56.51
N ASP A 75 -19.69 42.42 55.27
CA ASP A 75 -20.64 41.42 54.78
C ASP A 75 -20.09 39.99 54.94
N LYS A 76 -20.95 39.07 55.41
CA LYS A 76 -20.67 37.66 55.70
C LYS A 76 -19.61 37.36 56.76
N HIS A 77 -18.92 38.36 57.31
CA HIS A 77 -17.99 38.17 58.42
C HIS A 77 -18.78 37.77 59.67
N GLN A 78 -18.23 36.88 60.50
CA GLN A 78 -18.89 36.49 61.74
C GLN A 78 -18.35 37.29 62.92
N ILE A 79 -19.19 37.48 63.93
CA ILE A 79 -18.81 37.99 65.25
C ILE A 79 -19.34 37.02 66.32
N SER A 80 -18.49 36.66 67.27
CA SER A 80 -18.86 35.94 68.49
C SER A 80 -18.60 36.83 69.69
N ILE A 81 -19.61 36.95 70.56
CA ILE A 81 -19.56 37.70 71.81
C ILE A 81 -19.78 36.69 72.93
N ALA A 82 -18.74 36.42 73.73
CA ALA A 82 -18.74 35.37 74.75
C ALA A 82 -18.33 35.89 76.13
N ARG A 83 -18.95 35.36 77.18
CA ARG A 83 -18.58 35.68 78.58
C ARG A 83 -17.21 35.09 78.94
N VAL A 84 -16.29 35.94 79.39
CA VAL A 84 -14.95 35.57 79.84
C VAL A 84 -14.66 36.24 81.18
N ILE A 85 -15.11 35.61 82.27
CA ILE A 85 -14.76 35.99 83.65
C ILE A 85 -13.49 35.27 84.13
N PRO A 86 -12.65 35.88 84.99
CA PRO A 86 -11.47 35.24 85.57
C PRO A 86 -11.79 33.95 86.35
N ILE A 87 -10.89 32.97 86.32
CA ILE A 87 -11.07 31.69 87.04
C ILE A 87 -10.53 31.82 88.47
N VAL A 88 -11.18 32.66 89.28
CA VAL A 88 -10.86 32.92 90.69
C VAL A 88 -12.14 33.00 91.51
N GLN A 89 -12.05 32.84 92.83
CA GLN A 89 -13.14 33.12 93.74
C GLN A 89 -13.02 34.58 94.23
N GLU A 90 -13.81 35.51 93.67
CA GLU A 90 -13.80 36.93 94.11
C GLU A 90 -14.40 37.11 95.52
N THR A 91 -15.37 36.27 95.93
CA THR A 91 -16.11 36.42 97.18
C THR A 91 -15.59 35.49 98.29
N SER A 92 -15.10 36.06 99.38
CA SER A 92 -14.73 35.34 100.61
C SER A 92 -15.78 35.54 101.70
N PHE A 93 -16.35 34.43 102.21
CA PHE A 93 -17.35 34.47 103.28
C PHE A 93 -16.68 34.59 104.66
N ARG A 94 -17.17 35.52 105.49
CA ARG A 94 -16.67 35.71 106.87
C ARG A 94 -17.39 34.76 107.81
N ASN A 95 -16.64 34.12 108.71
CA ASN A 95 -17.22 33.35 109.80
C ASN A 95 -17.87 34.33 110.81
N GLN A 96 -19.15 34.12 111.13
CA GLN A 96 -19.98 34.95 112.04
C GLN A 96 -20.30 36.38 111.54
N GLY A 97 -21.34 36.50 110.72
CA GLY A 97 -21.95 37.79 110.31
C GLY A 97 -23.43 37.63 109.97
N LYS A 98 -24.12 38.74 109.62
CA LYS A 98 -25.48 38.66 109.07
C LYS A 98 -25.47 37.93 107.73
N PHE A 99 -26.44 37.05 107.49
CA PHE A 99 -26.58 36.37 106.19
C PHE A 99 -26.96 37.39 105.09
N LEU A 100 -26.01 37.72 104.23
CA LEU A 100 -26.24 38.55 103.04
C LEU A 100 -26.54 37.62 101.87
N ALA A 101 -27.82 37.40 101.58
CA ALA A 101 -28.27 36.51 100.52
C ALA A 101 -27.62 36.85 99.17
N GLU A 102 -27.66 38.12 98.75
CA GLU A 102 -27.11 38.56 97.46
C GLU A 102 -25.60 38.28 97.32
N THR A 103 -24.83 38.32 98.42
CA THR A 103 -23.40 37.97 98.41
C THR A 103 -23.15 36.47 98.19
N HIS A 104 -24.07 35.61 98.61
CA HIS A 104 -24.01 34.17 98.33
C HIS A 104 -24.50 33.89 96.90
N GLU A 105 -25.60 34.51 96.48
CA GLU A 105 -26.13 34.39 95.13
C GLU A 105 -25.12 34.86 94.07
N ASP A 106 -24.52 36.06 94.20
CA ASP A 106 -23.49 36.53 93.24
C ASP A 106 -22.27 35.58 93.20
N ALA A 107 -21.92 34.90 94.30
CA ALA A 107 -20.84 33.92 94.33
C ALA A 107 -21.22 32.60 93.63
N PHE A 108 -22.46 32.11 93.81
CA PHE A 108 -22.96 30.92 93.12
C PHE A 108 -23.24 31.20 91.63
N ASP A 109 -23.71 32.39 91.29
CA ASP A 109 -23.82 32.90 89.93
C ASP A 109 -22.44 32.89 89.25
N TYR A 110 -21.41 33.46 89.89
CA TYR A 110 -20.05 33.49 89.35
C TYR A 110 -19.53 32.07 89.05
N LEU A 111 -19.72 31.12 89.97
CA LEU A 111 -19.35 29.73 89.77
C LEU A 111 -20.16 29.06 88.63
N THR A 112 -21.45 29.36 88.53
CA THR A 112 -22.32 28.88 87.44
C THR A 112 -21.88 29.43 86.10
N MET A 113 -21.53 30.72 86.02
CA MET A 113 -20.99 31.36 84.83
C MET A 113 -19.63 30.76 84.41
N LEU A 114 -18.78 30.36 85.37
CA LEU A 114 -17.53 29.63 85.08
C LEU A 114 -17.82 28.24 84.48
N MET A 115 -18.78 27.49 85.02
CA MET A 115 -19.17 26.19 84.47
C MET A 115 -19.75 26.31 83.05
N GLN A 116 -20.58 27.32 82.78
CA GLN A 116 -21.09 27.62 81.43
C GLN A 116 -19.94 27.90 80.45
N ARG A 117 -18.97 28.74 80.84
CA ARG A 117 -17.79 29.04 80.03
C ARG A 117 -16.97 27.78 79.71
N LEU A 118 -16.77 26.90 80.69
CA LEU A 118 -16.09 25.63 80.49
C LEU A 118 -16.86 24.73 79.51
N TRP A 119 -18.18 24.62 79.66
CA TRP A 119 -19.02 23.79 78.79
C TRP A 119 -19.06 24.30 77.34
N GLY A 120 -19.11 25.62 77.15
CA GLY A 120 -18.96 26.26 75.84
C GLY A 120 -17.61 25.92 75.20
N SER A 121 -16.51 26.05 75.94
CA SER A 121 -15.17 25.68 75.45
C SER A 121 -15.05 24.18 75.12
N LEU A 122 -15.75 23.29 75.84
CA LEU A 122 -15.82 21.86 75.55
C LEU A 122 -16.52 21.51 74.23
N SER A 123 -17.13 22.47 73.53
CA SER A 123 -17.64 22.28 72.17
C SER A 123 -16.56 22.38 71.09
N LEU A 124 -15.44 23.09 71.37
CA LEU A 124 -14.39 23.42 70.41
C LEU A 124 -13.25 22.39 70.35
N PHE A 125 -13.08 21.57 71.39
CA PHE A 125 -12.06 20.52 71.39
C PHE A 125 -12.48 19.33 70.52
N LEU A 126 -11.50 18.77 69.81
CA LEU A 126 -11.61 17.48 69.15
C LEU A 126 -11.92 16.39 70.20
N LYS A 127 -13.09 15.75 70.12
CA LYS A 127 -13.55 14.78 71.12
C LYS A 127 -14.26 13.57 70.50
N ARG A 128 -14.37 12.50 71.28
CA ARG A 128 -15.19 11.33 70.94
C ARG A 128 -16.67 11.73 71.00
N PRO A 129 -17.52 11.34 70.02
CA PRO A 129 -18.94 11.70 70.03
C PRO A 129 -19.75 10.94 71.10
N SER A 130 -19.27 9.77 71.55
CA SER A 130 -19.83 9.03 72.67
C SER A 130 -18.77 8.19 73.39
N ILE A 131 -19.08 7.68 74.59
CA ILE A 131 -18.20 6.77 75.35
C ILE A 131 -17.93 5.44 74.64
N LEU A 132 -18.73 5.09 73.63
CA LEU A 132 -18.60 3.86 72.82
C LEU A 132 -17.84 4.06 71.51
N ALA A 133 -17.66 5.30 71.04
CA ALA A 133 -17.02 5.59 69.76
C ALA A 133 -15.49 5.55 69.87
N ASN A 134 -14.79 4.67 69.15
CA ASN A 134 -13.32 4.56 69.21
C ASN A 134 -12.59 5.52 68.26
N TRP A 135 -13.17 6.69 68.01
CA TRP A 135 -12.65 7.70 67.09
C TRP A 135 -13.00 9.10 67.59
N PHE A 136 -12.24 10.10 67.12
CA PHE A 136 -12.44 11.51 67.42
C PHE A 136 -13.18 12.19 66.26
N ASP A 137 -14.23 12.93 66.56
CA ASP A 137 -15.07 13.57 65.55
C ASP A 137 -14.65 15.04 65.31
N ALA A 138 -14.15 15.32 64.12
CA ALA A 138 -13.84 16.67 63.66
C ALA A 138 -15.07 17.41 63.10
N LYS A 139 -16.23 16.76 62.93
CA LYS A 139 -17.49 17.33 62.41
C LYS A 139 -17.36 18.03 61.04
N GLY A 140 -16.39 17.61 60.23
CA GLY A 140 -16.06 18.26 58.96
C GLY A 140 -15.18 19.51 59.07
N TYR A 141 -14.84 19.98 60.26
CA TYR A 141 -13.89 21.07 60.45
C TYR A 141 -12.46 20.65 60.09
N ARG A 142 -11.68 21.61 59.58
CA ARG A 142 -10.27 21.47 59.25
C ARG A 142 -9.42 21.33 60.52
N ILE A 143 -8.63 20.26 60.61
CA ILE A 143 -7.56 20.15 61.61
C ILE A 143 -6.29 20.81 61.03
N ALA A 144 -6.00 22.03 61.49
CA ALA A 144 -4.80 22.77 61.10
C ALA A 144 -3.60 22.49 62.03
N ASN A 145 -2.39 22.84 61.58
CA ASN A 145 -1.15 22.79 62.36
C ASN A 145 -0.81 21.41 62.96
N LEU A 146 -1.17 20.33 62.25
CA LEU A 146 -0.71 18.98 62.55
C LEU A 146 0.83 18.94 62.53
N GLY A 147 1.40 18.42 63.62
CA GLY A 147 2.83 18.10 63.67
C GLY A 147 3.18 16.94 62.74
N LYS A 148 4.47 16.78 62.44
CA LYS A 148 4.94 15.61 61.68
C LYS A 148 4.69 14.32 62.49
N PRO A 149 4.20 13.24 61.86
CA PRO A 149 3.97 11.95 62.53
C PRO A 149 5.29 11.39 63.06
N LYS A 150 5.24 10.74 64.23
CA LYS A 150 6.37 10.09 64.90
C LYS A 150 6.21 8.57 64.99
N SER A 151 4.97 8.10 65.00
CA SER A 151 4.57 6.68 65.07
C SER A 151 3.63 6.34 63.91
N ASP A 152 3.55 5.06 63.53
CA ASP A 152 2.72 4.61 62.40
C ASP A 152 1.21 4.86 62.56
N SER A 153 0.75 5.07 63.80
CA SER A 153 -0.64 5.39 64.15
C SER A 153 -0.96 6.89 64.18
N ASP A 154 0.02 7.76 63.94
CA ASP A 154 -0.16 9.22 64.02
C ASP A 154 -0.86 9.78 62.77
N ALA A 155 -1.60 10.87 62.93
CA ALA A 155 -2.19 11.59 61.80
C ALA A 155 -1.10 12.19 60.89
N VAL A 156 -1.30 12.09 59.57
CA VAL A 156 -0.34 12.53 58.55
C VAL A 156 -0.78 13.87 57.94
N ASP A 157 0.11 14.87 57.92
CA ASP A 157 -0.15 16.13 57.23
C ASP A 157 0.00 16.00 55.70
N LEU A 158 -0.73 16.84 54.95
CA LEU A 158 -0.73 16.82 53.48
C LEU A 158 0.68 17.04 52.87
N GLY A 159 1.57 17.76 53.55
CA GLY A 159 2.96 17.92 53.11
C GLY A 159 3.71 16.59 53.14
N THR A 160 3.69 15.91 54.28
CA THR A 160 4.30 14.57 54.43
C THR A 160 3.74 13.56 53.44
N LEU A 161 2.42 13.57 53.20
CA LEU A 161 1.79 12.70 52.21
C LEU A 161 2.30 12.99 50.79
N LYS A 162 2.39 14.27 50.39
CA LYS A 162 2.94 14.67 49.09
C LYS A 162 4.41 14.30 48.94
N ASP A 163 5.22 14.51 49.97
CA ASP A 163 6.65 14.13 49.95
C ASP A 163 6.82 12.61 49.79
N ALA A 164 6.00 11.81 50.49
CA ALA A 164 5.98 10.36 50.38
C ALA A 164 5.52 9.87 48.98
N LEU A 165 4.49 10.49 48.39
CA LEU A 165 4.06 10.20 47.02
C LEU A 165 5.17 10.55 46.02
N LEU A 166 5.67 11.78 46.03
CA LEU A 166 6.72 12.24 45.10
C LEU A 166 8.01 11.38 45.21
N ALA A 167 8.31 10.85 46.40
CA ALA A 167 9.39 9.89 46.59
C ALA A 167 9.14 8.53 45.89
N LYS A 168 7.90 8.07 45.76
CA LYS A 168 7.53 6.85 45.03
C LYS A 168 7.37 7.11 43.52
N GLU A 169 6.64 8.14 43.12
CA GLU A 169 6.26 8.38 41.72
C GLU A 169 7.45 8.59 40.79
N ARG A 170 8.51 9.30 41.24
CA ARG A 170 9.74 9.51 40.45
C ARG A 170 10.53 8.25 40.10
N ARG A 171 10.11 7.07 40.58
CA ARG A 171 10.86 5.80 40.50
C ARG A 171 9.99 4.58 40.15
N ALA A 172 8.71 4.77 39.86
CA ALA A 172 7.76 3.68 39.62
C ALA A 172 7.47 3.47 38.12
N LEU A 173 7.56 2.22 37.68
CA LEU A 173 6.85 1.72 36.50
C LEU A 173 5.48 1.22 36.98
N ARG A 174 4.39 1.50 36.26
CA ARG A 174 3.02 1.13 36.67
C ARG A 174 2.38 0.23 35.62
N VAL A 175 1.69 -0.81 36.10
CA VAL A 175 0.73 -1.63 35.36
C VAL A 175 -0.50 -1.84 36.27
N GLU A 176 -1.65 -2.20 35.72
CA GLU A 176 -2.92 -2.27 36.47
C GLU A 176 -3.23 -3.69 36.99
N ASP A 177 -2.55 -4.70 36.45
CA ASP A 177 -2.88 -6.12 36.55
C ASP A 177 -1.94 -6.93 37.47
N MET A 178 -0.74 -6.42 37.79
CA MET A 178 0.20 -7.10 38.69
C MET A 178 1.18 -6.16 39.44
N ASP A 179 1.73 -6.67 40.54
CA ASP A 179 2.85 -6.03 41.25
C ASP A 179 4.18 -6.25 40.51
N ILE A 180 4.91 -5.14 40.26
CA ILE A 180 6.24 -5.16 39.65
C ILE A 180 7.33 -5.21 40.73
N LEU A 181 8.27 -6.15 40.59
CA LEU A 181 9.45 -6.23 41.44
C LEU A 181 10.38 -5.00 41.27
N ALA A 182 11.03 -4.60 42.36
CA ALA A 182 11.94 -3.45 42.34
C ALA A 182 13.17 -3.71 41.46
N PHE A 183 13.45 -2.80 40.52
CA PHE A 183 14.63 -2.86 39.66
C PHE A 183 15.96 -2.85 40.46
N PRO A 184 17.03 -3.49 39.94
CA PRO A 184 18.39 -3.44 40.49
C PRO A 184 18.94 -2.02 40.73
N LYS A 185 20.02 -1.93 41.52
CA LYS A 185 20.63 -0.65 41.89
C LYS A 185 21.22 0.06 40.66
N ARG A 186 21.44 1.38 40.80
CA ARG A 186 21.91 2.27 39.70
C ARG A 186 23.09 1.70 38.90
N ASN A 187 24.05 1.07 39.58
CA ASN A 187 25.27 0.56 38.95
C ASN A 187 25.03 -0.64 38.04
N ASP A 188 23.99 -1.44 38.32
CA ASP A 188 23.66 -2.68 37.62
C ASP A 188 22.74 -2.39 36.42
N ARG A 189 21.84 -1.40 36.58
CA ARG A 189 20.90 -0.95 35.54
C ARG A 189 21.44 0.13 34.59
N LYS A 190 22.66 0.64 34.78
CA LYS A 190 23.24 1.65 33.88
C LYS A 190 23.45 1.05 32.49
N ASN A 191 23.12 1.81 31.46
CA ASN A 191 23.22 1.40 30.04
C ASN A 191 22.40 0.14 29.67
N LYS A 192 21.49 -0.32 30.54
CA LYS A 192 20.51 -1.37 30.24
C LYS A 192 19.20 -0.75 29.74
N ALA A 193 18.50 -1.44 28.85
CA ALA A 193 17.14 -1.14 28.43
C ALA A 193 16.13 -1.99 29.24
N ILE A 194 14.87 -1.57 29.27
CA ILE A 194 13.77 -2.26 29.96
C ILE A 194 12.97 -3.05 28.92
N GLY A 195 12.80 -4.36 29.15
CA GLY A 195 11.91 -5.24 28.39
C GLY A 195 10.92 -5.95 29.33
N PHE A 196 10.02 -6.75 28.76
CA PHE A 196 9.07 -7.57 29.52
C PHE A 196 9.15 -9.03 29.06
N ASP A 197 9.04 -9.98 30.00
CA ASP A 197 9.08 -11.40 29.70
C ASP A 197 7.71 -11.96 29.26
N SER A 198 7.64 -13.27 29.02
CA SER A 198 6.41 -13.97 28.61
C SER A 198 5.30 -13.97 29.67
N PHE A 199 5.58 -13.53 30.89
CA PHE A 199 4.61 -13.37 31.98
C PHE A 199 4.24 -11.90 32.21
N GLY A 200 4.77 -10.97 31.42
CA GLY A 200 4.56 -9.52 31.58
C GLY A 200 5.43 -8.89 32.68
N LEU A 201 6.39 -9.62 33.25
CA LEU A 201 7.28 -9.08 34.27
C LEU A 201 8.41 -8.28 33.61
N PRO A 202 8.72 -7.06 34.09
CA PRO A 202 9.80 -6.27 33.52
C PRO A 202 11.17 -6.80 33.93
N TYR A 203 12.10 -6.80 32.98
CA TYR A 203 13.50 -7.14 33.21
C TYR A 203 14.43 -6.16 32.49
N LEU A 204 15.73 -6.24 32.79
CA LEU A 204 16.77 -5.38 32.22
C LEU A 204 17.65 -6.18 31.26
N PHE A 205 17.85 -5.64 30.05
CA PHE A 205 18.69 -6.24 29.01
C PHE A 205 19.77 -5.24 28.55
N ASP A 206 20.88 -5.73 27.98
CA ASP A 206 21.96 -4.88 27.48
C ASP A 206 21.84 -4.70 25.96
N PRO A 207 21.50 -3.50 25.45
CA PRO A 207 21.40 -3.27 24.01
C PRO A 207 22.76 -3.40 23.27
N ASN A 208 23.89 -3.60 23.97
CA ASN A 208 25.18 -3.93 23.36
C ASN A 208 25.50 -5.43 23.40
N ASP A 209 24.68 -6.23 24.09
CA ASP A 209 24.75 -7.69 24.08
C ASP A 209 23.74 -8.24 23.05
N PRO A 210 24.21 -8.80 21.91
CA PRO A 210 23.34 -9.36 20.88
C PRO A 210 22.40 -10.44 21.41
N SER A 211 22.79 -11.17 22.47
CA SER A 211 22.00 -12.24 23.08
C SER A 211 20.86 -11.73 23.97
N SER A 212 20.76 -10.40 24.18
CA SER A 212 19.71 -9.81 25.00
C SER A 212 18.74 -8.91 24.20
N ILE A 213 19.13 -8.44 23.01
CA ILE A 213 18.18 -7.86 22.04
C ILE A 213 17.21 -8.93 21.53
N SER A 214 17.68 -10.17 21.32
CA SER A 214 16.83 -11.32 21.00
C SER A 214 15.72 -11.53 22.03
N ASP A 215 16.01 -11.25 23.29
CA ASP A 215 15.06 -11.46 24.38
C ASP A 215 14.03 -10.33 24.48
N ALA A 216 14.40 -9.10 24.14
CA ALA A 216 13.56 -7.93 24.39
C ALA A 216 12.66 -7.51 23.22
N VAL A 217 13.10 -7.77 21.98
CA VAL A 217 12.34 -7.40 20.78
C VAL A 217 11.68 -8.62 20.12
N LEU A 218 12.20 -9.83 20.37
CA LEU A 218 11.91 -11.00 19.54
C LEU A 218 11.38 -12.24 20.28
N LYS A 219 11.41 -12.30 21.62
CA LYS A 219 10.77 -13.40 22.39
C LYS A 219 9.23 -13.39 22.40
N SER A 220 8.59 -12.78 21.40
CA SER A 220 7.31 -13.31 20.90
C SER A 220 7.60 -14.69 20.27
N SER A 221 7.56 -15.74 21.10
CA SER A 221 8.08 -17.09 20.85
C SER A 221 7.47 -17.82 19.64
N GLU A 222 6.47 -17.23 19.00
CA GLU A 222 5.82 -17.78 17.80
C GLU A 222 6.45 -17.30 16.49
N MET A 223 7.15 -16.15 16.43
CA MET A 223 7.54 -15.57 15.12
C MET A 223 8.88 -14.86 15.00
N ASN A 224 9.73 -14.68 16.04
CA ASN A 224 10.98 -13.93 15.86
C ASN A 224 12.20 -14.55 16.55
N HIS A 225 13.35 -14.56 15.88
CA HIS A 225 14.63 -15.07 16.40
C HIS A 225 15.80 -14.19 15.92
N LEU A 226 16.68 -13.73 16.82
CA LEU A 226 17.98 -13.15 16.46
C LEU A 226 19.06 -14.20 16.69
N ILE A 227 19.78 -14.59 15.63
CA ILE A 227 20.88 -15.56 15.68
C ILE A 227 22.01 -15.03 14.79
N ASP A 228 23.25 -15.04 15.29
CA ASP A 228 24.46 -14.56 14.59
C ASP A 228 24.35 -13.12 14.04
N GLY A 229 23.62 -12.26 14.75
CA GLY A 229 23.38 -10.87 14.35
C GLY A 229 22.32 -10.68 13.25
N GLN A 230 21.61 -11.75 12.86
CA GLN A 230 20.57 -11.71 11.82
C GLN A 230 19.17 -11.91 12.39
N LEU A 231 18.25 -11.02 12.03
CA LEU A 231 16.82 -11.12 12.35
C LEU A 231 16.15 -12.16 11.45
N ARG A 232 15.61 -13.21 12.05
CA ARG A 232 14.85 -14.29 11.41
C ARG A 232 13.41 -14.24 11.88
N ILE A 233 12.45 -14.28 10.95
CA ILE A 233 11.01 -14.22 11.25
C ILE A 233 10.34 -15.53 10.83
N GLY A 234 9.53 -16.14 11.71
CA GLY A 234 8.74 -17.36 11.53
C GLY A 234 9.19 -18.55 12.40
N THR A 235 8.27 -19.50 12.63
CA THR A 235 8.54 -20.73 13.39
C THR A 235 9.59 -21.60 12.70
N MET A 236 10.67 -21.94 13.40
CA MET A 236 11.73 -22.82 12.86
C MET A 236 11.35 -24.31 12.79
N THR A 237 10.08 -24.65 13.05
CA THR A 237 9.54 -26.01 13.07
C THR A 237 8.50 -26.19 11.96
N PRO A 238 8.54 -27.28 11.15
CA PRO A 238 7.46 -27.60 10.23
C PRO A 238 6.16 -27.84 11.02
N VAL A 239 5.08 -27.15 10.67
CA VAL A 239 3.73 -27.48 11.18
C VAL A 239 3.22 -28.68 10.39
N PRO A 240 3.03 -29.87 11.00
CA PRO A 240 2.57 -31.03 10.25
C PRO A 240 1.09 -30.89 9.86
N GLY A 241 0.76 -31.20 8.60
CA GLY A 241 -0.62 -31.53 8.21
C GLY A 241 -1.54 -30.39 7.76
N VAL A 242 -1.04 -29.21 7.41
CA VAL A 242 -1.88 -28.13 6.85
C VAL A 242 -1.67 -27.97 5.35
N GLY A 243 -2.44 -28.73 4.56
CA GLY A 243 -2.48 -28.59 3.11
C GLY A 243 -3.23 -27.31 2.69
N GLY A 244 -2.50 -26.36 2.11
CA GLY A 244 -3.04 -25.12 1.58
C GLY A 244 -1.92 -24.19 1.13
N GLU A 245 -2.09 -23.57 -0.04
CA GLU A 245 -1.15 -22.61 -0.62
C GLU A 245 -0.94 -21.42 0.32
N ARG A 246 0.31 -21.01 0.54
CA ARG A 246 0.65 -19.87 1.41
C ARG A 246 1.77 -19.03 0.79
N ASP A 247 1.43 -17.83 0.36
CA ASP A 247 2.40 -16.81 -0.01
C ASP A 247 3.19 -16.35 1.22
N THR A 248 4.50 -16.15 1.06
CA THR A 248 5.36 -15.62 2.12
C THR A 248 6.29 -14.54 1.58
N ILE A 249 6.39 -13.44 2.31
CA ILE A 249 7.49 -12.47 2.19
C ILE A 249 8.59 -12.93 3.13
N LEU A 250 9.82 -13.07 2.64
CA LEU A 250 10.95 -13.56 3.42
C LEU A 250 12.25 -12.81 3.15
N LEU A 251 12.83 -12.21 4.18
CA LEU A 251 14.26 -11.95 4.22
C LEU A 251 15.01 -13.26 4.56
N VAL A 252 15.91 -13.66 3.65
CA VAL A 252 16.94 -14.71 3.71
C VAL A 252 16.81 -15.81 4.79
N ARG A 253 16.71 -17.07 4.34
CA ARG A 253 16.99 -18.27 5.15
C ARG A 253 17.98 -19.19 4.41
N ASP A 254 18.96 -19.73 5.11
CA ASP A 254 19.61 -20.98 4.69
C ASP A 254 18.65 -22.14 5.00
N ILE A 255 18.46 -23.04 4.03
CA ILE A 255 17.46 -24.11 4.09
C ILE A 255 18.16 -25.44 3.81
N GLN A 256 18.22 -26.30 4.83
CA GLN A 256 18.71 -27.67 4.71
C GLN A 256 17.60 -28.66 5.08
N GLY A 257 17.55 -29.79 4.37
CA GLY A 257 16.45 -30.78 4.45
C GLY A 257 15.49 -30.74 3.25
N GLU A 258 14.52 -31.64 3.22
CA GLU A 258 13.56 -31.73 2.11
C GLU A 258 12.50 -30.62 2.15
N SER A 259 12.12 -30.12 0.96
CA SER A 259 11.41 -28.85 0.82
C SER A 259 10.81 -28.67 -0.57
N ASP A 260 9.47 -28.65 -0.66
CA ASP A 260 8.72 -28.17 -1.83
C ASP A 260 8.44 -26.66 -1.68
N ARG A 261 9.39 -25.81 -2.11
CA ARG A 261 9.31 -24.34 -1.93
C ARG A 261 9.68 -23.60 -3.21
N HIS A 262 8.89 -22.59 -3.54
CA HIS A 262 9.23 -21.59 -4.55
C HIS A 262 10.15 -20.53 -3.94
N GLY A 263 11.20 -20.13 -4.67
CA GLY A 263 12.20 -19.19 -4.19
C GLY A 263 12.18 -17.86 -4.93
N PHE A 264 12.20 -16.76 -4.18
CA PHE A 264 12.67 -15.46 -4.65
C PHE A 264 13.99 -15.15 -3.95
N ARG A 265 14.94 -14.54 -4.68
CA ARG A 265 16.19 -14.00 -4.17
C ARG A 265 16.31 -12.58 -4.70
N ASP A 266 16.83 -11.68 -3.87
CA ASP A 266 17.41 -10.41 -4.30
C ASP A 266 18.80 -10.33 -3.64
N GLU A 267 19.85 -10.19 -4.47
CA GLU A 267 21.20 -9.93 -4.00
C GLU A 267 22.03 -9.29 -5.13
N SER A 268 22.52 -8.09 -4.87
CA SER A 268 23.51 -7.40 -5.73
C SER A 268 24.75 -7.05 -4.92
N VAL A 269 25.93 -7.48 -5.38
CA VAL A 269 27.23 -7.10 -4.81
C VAL A 269 28.06 -6.44 -5.90
N LEU A 270 28.49 -5.21 -5.65
CA LEU A 270 29.28 -4.38 -6.56
C LEU A 270 30.71 -4.26 -6.03
N SER A 271 31.73 -4.51 -6.87
CA SER A 271 33.14 -4.44 -6.49
C SER A 271 34.00 -3.76 -7.57
N ASN A 272 35.01 -3.02 -7.14
CA ASN A 272 35.95 -2.23 -7.97
C ASN A 272 35.28 -1.21 -8.94
N ILE A 273 34.25 -0.50 -8.49
CA ILE A 273 33.58 0.57 -9.27
C ILE A 273 34.18 1.94 -8.95
N THR A 274 34.45 2.76 -9.98
CA THR A 274 35.13 4.07 -9.90
C THR A 274 34.30 5.26 -10.42
N ASP A 275 33.05 5.04 -10.84
CA ASP A 275 32.15 6.07 -11.40
C ASP A 275 30.83 6.18 -10.59
N HIS A 276 30.23 7.38 -10.59
CA HIS A 276 29.01 7.73 -9.84
C HIS A 276 27.82 7.95 -10.78
N GLY A 277 26.96 6.94 -10.93
CA GLY A 277 25.68 7.06 -11.64
C GLY A 277 24.63 6.12 -11.06
N THR A 278 23.44 6.63 -10.76
CA THR A 278 22.30 5.93 -10.15
C THR A 278 22.05 4.50 -10.68
N TYR A 279 22.25 3.48 -9.83
CA TYR A 279 21.92 2.09 -10.14
C TYR A 279 20.87 1.54 -9.17
N GLY A 280 19.82 0.95 -9.74
CA GLY A 280 18.90 0.04 -9.06
C GLY A 280 18.52 -1.07 -10.03
N THR A 281 18.74 -2.31 -9.64
CA THR A 281 18.41 -3.50 -10.46
C THR A 281 17.59 -4.45 -9.63
N PHE A 282 16.40 -4.81 -10.13
CA PHE A 282 15.63 -5.94 -9.62
C PHE A 282 16.17 -7.21 -10.30
N ASP A 283 16.93 -8.02 -9.58
CA ASP A 283 17.52 -9.29 -10.07
C ASP A 283 17.01 -10.47 -9.24
N ALA A 284 16.61 -11.56 -9.90
CA ALA A 284 15.97 -12.73 -9.31
C ALA A 284 16.77 -14.03 -9.55
N ALA A 285 18.02 -14.05 -9.09
CA ALA A 285 18.99 -15.11 -9.40
C ALA A 285 18.87 -16.35 -8.49
N VAL A 286 17.92 -17.25 -8.75
CA VAL A 286 17.75 -18.50 -7.97
C VAL A 286 18.99 -19.41 -8.08
N ILE A 287 19.45 -20.01 -6.96
CA ILE A 287 20.52 -21.02 -6.95
C ILE A 287 19.97 -22.34 -6.38
N TYR A 288 20.12 -23.45 -7.10
CA TYR A 288 19.95 -24.80 -6.57
C TYR A 288 21.31 -25.46 -6.32
N ARG A 289 21.44 -26.13 -5.18
CA ARG A 289 22.63 -26.91 -4.79
C ARG A 289 22.23 -28.30 -4.31
N GLY A 290 23.02 -29.30 -4.68
CA GLY A 290 22.86 -30.69 -4.24
C GLY A 290 22.34 -31.66 -5.30
N ASP A 291 22.23 -32.92 -4.91
CA ASP A 291 22.14 -34.06 -5.83
C ASP A 291 20.69 -34.52 -6.11
N ASN A 292 19.71 -33.72 -5.68
CA ASN A 292 18.28 -34.02 -5.79
C ASN A 292 17.68 -33.60 -7.13
N PHE A 293 16.46 -34.08 -7.40
CA PHE A 293 15.68 -33.76 -8.59
C PHE A 293 14.62 -32.69 -8.31
N TYR A 294 14.57 -31.63 -9.11
CA TYR A 294 13.69 -30.48 -8.92
C TYR A 294 12.61 -30.40 -10.02
N GLY A 295 11.36 -30.14 -9.59
CA GLY A 295 10.17 -30.16 -10.46
C GLY A 295 10.13 -29.03 -11.50
N HIS A 296 10.30 -27.78 -11.08
CA HIS A 296 10.28 -26.63 -11.98
C HIS A 296 11.01 -25.41 -11.40
N ASN A 297 11.49 -24.54 -12.28
CA ASN A 297 11.94 -23.19 -11.92
C ASN A 297 11.56 -22.19 -13.02
N PHE A 298 10.94 -21.07 -12.63
CA PHE A 298 10.58 -19.99 -13.55
C PHE A 298 10.92 -18.62 -12.97
N SER A 299 11.50 -17.73 -13.78
CA SER A 299 11.83 -16.35 -13.37
C SER A 299 11.81 -15.39 -14.56
N PHE A 300 11.59 -14.08 -14.31
CA PHE A 300 11.44 -13.10 -15.39
C PHE A 300 12.77 -12.81 -16.10
N GLN A 301 13.82 -12.53 -15.31
CA GLN A 301 15.22 -12.50 -15.75
C GLN A 301 15.86 -13.81 -15.27
N ASP A 302 15.81 -14.85 -16.10
CA ASP A 302 16.33 -16.17 -15.77
C ASP A 302 17.86 -16.16 -15.77
N ARG A 303 18.42 -15.94 -14.59
CA ARG A 303 19.84 -16.09 -14.23
C ARG A 303 20.03 -17.28 -13.28
N PHE A 304 19.25 -18.35 -13.46
CA PHE A 304 19.26 -19.50 -12.57
C PHE A 304 20.63 -20.18 -12.51
N ARG A 305 21.07 -20.60 -11.31
CA ARG A 305 22.36 -21.28 -11.10
C ARG A 305 22.18 -22.69 -10.52
N TYR A 306 22.69 -23.71 -11.19
CA TYR A 306 22.63 -25.10 -10.72
C TYR A 306 24.01 -25.63 -10.31
N GLN A 307 24.13 -26.24 -9.13
CA GLN A 307 25.39 -26.81 -8.63
C GLN A 307 25.18 -28.18 -7.93
N GLY A 308 25.36 -29.28 -8.67
CA GLY A 308 25.21 -30.65 -8.12
C GLY A 308 25.25 -31.75 -9.19
N SER A 309 24.92 -32.97 -8.78
CA SER A 309 24.80 -34.15 -9.67
C SER A 309 23.36 -34.61 -9.97
N GLY A 310 22.37 -33.91 -9.41
CA GLY A 310 20.93 -34.13 -9.64
C GLY A 310 20.41 -33.50 -10.94
N GLY A 311 19.19 -32.96 -10.94
CA GLY A 311 18.62 -32.42 -12.18
C GLY A 311 17.36 -31.56 -12.02
N VAL A 312 17.00 -30.85 -13.08
CA VAL A 312 15.81 -29.98 -13.15
C VAL A 312 14.93 -30.40 -14.32
N LYS A 313 13.65 -30.69 -14.06
CA LYS A 313 12.73 -31.20 -15.08
C LYS A 313 12.29 -30.12 -16.06
N LEU A 314 11.86 -28.96 -15.56
CA LEU A 314 11.31 -27.86 -16.34
C LEU A 314 11.89 -26.53 -15.89
N HIS A 315 12.38 -25.71 -16.81
CA HIS A 315 13.05 -24.47 -16.49
C HIS A 315 12.68 -23.36 -17.49
N GLY A 316 12.53 -22.10 -17.06
CA GLY A 316 12.37 -21.03 -18.05
C GLY A 316 12.21 -19.59 -17.57
N GLY A 317 12.27 -18.66 -18.52
CA GLY A 317 12.12 -17.23 -18.27
C GLY A 317 12.07 -16.39 -19.54
N LEU A 318 11.76 -15.09 -19.41
CA LEU A 318 11.67 -14.21 -20.58
C LEU A 318 13.06 -14.02 -21.22
N LEU A 319 14.06 -13.70 -20.39
CA LEU A 319 15.47 -13.59 -20.77
C LEU A 319 16.28 -14.63 -19.98
N SER A 320 16.66 -15.72 -20.63
CA SER A 320 17.32 -16.88 -20.03
C SER A 320 18.82 -16.86 -20.30
N ALA A 321 19.62 -16.55 -19.28
CA ALA A 321 21.08 -16.61 -19.24
C ALA A 321 21.59 -17.27 -17.92
N PRO A 322 21.27 -18.56 -17.72
CA PRO A 322 21.60 -19.32 -16.50
C PRO A 322 23.09 -19.72 -16.43
N ASN A 323 23.55 -20.11 -15.24
CA ASN A 323 24.93 -20.52 -14.97
C ASN A 323 24.95 -21.92 -14.33
N TYR A 324 25.26 -22.97 -15.08
CA TYR A 324 25.29 -24.34 -14.55
C TYR A 324 26.73 -24.83 -14.33
N SER A 325 27.02 -25.39 -13.15
CA SER A 325 28.33 -25.92 -12.80
C SER A 325 28.19 -27.26 -12.07
N GLY A 326 28.48 -28.37 -12.76
CA GLY A 326 28.32 -29.72 -12.21
C GLY A 326 28.00 -30.76 -13.29
N THR A 327 27.67 -31.97 -12.85
CA THR A 327 27.38 -33.13 -13.72
C THR A 327 25.88 -33.35 -13.99
N GLY A 328 25.00 -32.57 -13.36
CA GLY A 328 23.55 -32.73 -13.47
C GLY A 328 22.96 -32.54 -14.87
N VAL A 329 21.68 -32.93 -15.01
CA VAL A 329 20.93 -32.94 -16.28
C VAL A 329 19.72 -32.01 -16.22
N ILE A 330 19.53 -31.22 -17.28
CA ILE A 330 18.36 -30.36 -17.49
C ILE A 330 17.53 -30.95 -18.62
N TYR A 331 16.25 -31.22 -18.36
CA TYR A 331 15.41 -31.93 -19.32
C TYR A 331 14.79 -30.98 -20.35
N GLU A 332 14.20 -29.86 -19.91
CA GLU A 332 13.59 -28.87 -20.80
C GLU A 332 13.83 -27.44 -20.29
N ARG A 333 14.18 -26.53 -21.21
CA ARG A 333 14.47 -25.11 -20.96
C ARG A 333 13.70 -24.21 -21.94
N ASN A 334 12.82 -23.36 -21.43
CA ASN A 334 11.87 -22.56 -22.22
C ASN A 334 12.09 -21.05 -22.04
N GLY A 335 12.00 -20.23 -23.10
CA GLY A 335 12.08 -18.77 -22.95
C GLY A 335 11.77 -17.94 -24.19
N PHE A 336 11.82 -16.61 -24.08
CA PHE A 336 11.72 -15.74 -25.26
C PHE A 336 13.09 -15.58 -25.93
N LYS A 337 14.11 -15.23 -25.13
CA LYS A 337 15.52 -15.31 -25.52
C LYS A 337 16.26 -16.26 -24.58
N VAL A 338 16.99 -17.20 -25.15
CA VAL A 338 17.85 -18.19 -24.49
C VAL A 338 19.29 -17.91 -24.90
N GLN A 339 20.19 -17.77 -23.95
CA GLN A 339 21.64 -17.66 -24.18
C GLN A 339 22.32 -18.94 -23.68
N GLU A 340 23.24 -19.50 -24.45
CA GLU A 340 24.05 -20.62 -23.97
C GLU A 340 25.08 -20.17 -22.91
N TYR A 341 25.51 -21.14 -22.10
CA TYR A 341 26.24 -20.91 -20.85
C TYR A 341 27.60 -21.66 -20.87
N ASP A 342 28.57 -21.14 -20.13
CA ASP A 342 29.98 -21.59 -20.22
C ASP A 342 30.32 -22.89 -19.45
N GLY A 343 29.34 -23.61 -18.89
CA GLY A 343 29.58 -24.78 -18.05
C GLY A 343 29.43 -26.15 -18.76
N THR A 344 29.45 -27.20 -17.93
CA THR A 344 29.68 -28.61 -18.31
C THR A 344 28.47 -29.54 -18.18
N SER A 345 27.33 -29.04 -17.71
CA SER A 345 26.11 -29.82 -17.44
C SER A 345 25.36 -30.20 -18.73
N VAL A 346 24.58 -31.28 -18.73
CA VAL A 346 23.89 -31.77 -19.93
C VAL A 346 22.51 -31.15 -20.05
N VAL A 347 22.19 -30.56 -21.21
CA VAL A 347 20.82 -30.11 -21.54
C VAL A 347 20.22 -31.06 -22.58
N ASN A 348 19.00 -31.53 -22.36
CA ASN A 348 18.29 -32.36 -23.35
C ASN A 348 17.57 -31.46 -24.37
N THR A 349 16.64 -30.60 -23.93
CA THR A 349 15.80 -29.77 -24.82
C THR A 349 15.87 -28.28 -24.47
N GLN A 350 15.95 -27.41 -25.48
CA GLN A 350 15.71 -25.97 -25.38
C GLN A 350 14.58 -25.52 -26.33
N ILE A 351 13.71 -24.61 -25.88
CA ILE A 351 12.62 -24.03 -26.68
C ILE A 351 12.61 -22.50 -26.48
N ALA A 352 12.88 -21.71 -27.53
CA ALA A 352 12.77 -20.26 -27.44
C ALA A 352 12.53 -19.56 -28.76
N ILE A 353 11.96 -18.35 -28.75
CA ILE A 353 11.86 -17.53 -29.98
C ILE A 353 13.25 -17.19 -30.52
N LYS A 354 14.22 -16.92 -29.64
CA LYS A 354 15.64 -16.77 -29.99
C LYS A 354 16.57 -17.62 -29.12
N ILE A 355 17.55 -18.28 -29.72
CA ILE A 355 18.63 -19.00 -29.02
C ILE A 355 20.03 -18.46 -29.47
N ASP A 356 20.83 -17.93 -28.56
CA ASP A 356 22.23 -17.57 -28.83
C ASP A 356 23.13 -18.83 -28.65
N ALA A 357 23.66 -19.33 -29.78
CA ALA A 357 24.33 -20.63 -30.00
C ALA A 357 23.44 -21.89 -29.78
N LEU A 358 23.69 -22.97 -30.53
CA LEU A 358 22.86 -24.19 -30.54
C LEU A 358 23.62 -25.43 -30.04
N ASP A 359 24.74 -25.22 -29.34
CA ASP A 359 25.80 -26.21 -29.15
C ASP A 359 25.68 -27.03 -27.84
N LYS A 360 24.82 -26.62 -26.90
CA LYS A 360 24.75 -27.19 -25.52
C LYS A 360 23.59 -28.16 -25.26
N ALA A 361 22.58 -28.22 -26.13
CA ALA A 361 21.44 -29.13 -25.97
C ALA A 361 21.32 -30.16 -27.10
N LYS A 362 20.74 -31.32 -26.77
CA LYS A 362 20.50 -32.42 -27.74
C LYS A 362 19.42 -32.08 -28.77
N SER A 363 18.44 -31.26 -28.38
CA SER A 363 17.33 -30.79 -29.22
C SER A 363 17.07 -29.32 -28.98
N ASN A 364 17.05 -28.50 -30.03
CA ASN A 364 16.71 -27.08 -29.95
C ASN A 364 15.47 -26.79 -30.79
N TYR A 365 14.55 -25.99 -30.27
CA TYR A 365 13.33 -25.56 -30.93
C TYR A 365 13.32 -24.04 -30.94
N THR A 366 13.51 -23.41 -32.10
CA THR A 366 13.58 -21.95 -32.16
C THR A 366 13.07 -21.37 -33.47
N LEU A 367 12.79 -20.06 -33.46
CA LEU A 367 12.53 -19.28 -34.67
C LEU A 367 13.80 -18.57 -35.15
N VAL A 368 14.70 -18.16 -34.26
CA VAL A 368 15.94 -17.47 -34.60
C VAL A 368 17.09 -18.03 -33.77
N SER A 369 18.21 -18.37 -34.39
CA SER A 369 19.45 -18.67 -33.64
C SER A 369 20.56 -17.70 -33.99
N ASP A 370 21.28 -17.16 -32.99
CA ASP A 370 22.50 -16.37 -33.19
C ASP A 370 23.73 -17.23 -32.87
N SER A 371 24.40 -17.79 -33.88
CA SER A 371 25.72 -18.41 -33.69
C SER A 371 26.81 -17.37 -33.98
N PRO A 372 27.99 -17.43 -33.32
CA PRO A 372 29.19 -16.69 -33.74
C PRO A 372 29.67 -17.03 -35.18
N LYS A 373 28.96 -17.92 -35.91
CA LYS A 373 29.20 -18.27 -37.31
C LYS A 373 28.08 -17.87 -38.28
N ALA A 374 26.90 -17.46 -37.80
CA ALA A 374 25.80 -16.77 -38.51
C ALA A 374 24.51 -16.79 -37.67
N SER A 375 23.62 -15.81 -37.89
CA SER A 375 22.22 -15.91 -37.46
C SER A 375 21.37 -16.68 -38.47
N MET A 376 20.41 -17.50 -38.02
CA MET A 376 19.52 -18.30 -38.87
C MET A 376 18.05 -18.13 -38.47
N LEU A 377 17.14 -18.10 -39.46
CA LEU A 377 15.69 -18.11 -39.27
C LEU A 377 15.15 -19.53 -39.53
N HIS A 378 14.45 -20.09 -38.55
CA HIS A 378 13.99 -21.47 -38.52
C HIS A 378 12.46 -21.54 -38.55
N THR A 379 11.90 -22.54 -39.23
CA THR A 379 10.45 -22.81 -39.28
C THR A 379 10.15 -24.22 -38.75
N GLY A 380 10.70 -24.56 -37.57
CA GLY A 380 10.54 -25.89 -36.98
C GLY A 380 11.58 -26.22 -35.89
N VAL A 381 11.89 -27.50 -35.73
CA VAL A 381 12.91 -28.00 -34.80
C VAL A 381 14.31 -27.76 -35.40
N ALA A 382 15.17 -27.05 -34.68
CA ALA A 382 16.58 -26.90 -35.02
C ALA A 382 17.37 -28.13 -34.51
N ILE A 383 17.33 -29.21 -35.27
CA ILE A 383 18.06 -30.44 -34.93
C ILE A 383 19.55 -30.27 -35.27
N TYR A 384 20.41 -30.40 -34.28
CA TYR A 384 21.84 -30.63 -34.50
C TYR A 384 22.35 -31.71 -33.54
N GLY A 385 23.13 -32.65 -34.08
CA GLY A 385 23.64 -33.80 -33.33
C GLY A 385 25.02 -34.22 -33.83
N TYR A 386 25.78 -34.85 -32.94
CA TYR A 386 27.12 -35.35 -33.24
C TYR A 386 27.03 -36.80 -33.77
N PRO A 387 27.77 -37.19 -34.83
CA PRO A 387 28.69 -36.38 -35.64
C PRO A 387 27.97 -35.56 -36.72
N LYS A 388 28.64 -34.49 -37.17
CA LYS A 388 28.14 -33.48 -38.13
C LYS A 388 27.42 -34.10 -39.34
N LYS A 389 26.11 -33.85 -39.45
CA LYS A 389 25.37 -33.94 -40.70
C LYS A 389 24.78 -32.57 -40.99
N ALA A 390 25.06 -32.02 -42.18
CA ALA A 390 24.43 -30.78 -42.62
C ALA A 390 22.91 -31.00 -42.79
N PRO A 391 22.07 -29.96 -42.61
CA PRO A 391 20.65 -30.05 -42.97
C PRO A 391 20.53 -30.46 -44.45
N ASP A 392 19.55 -31.29 -44.78
CA ASP A 392 19.28 -31.55 -46.20
C ASP A 392 18.70 -30.28 -46.85
N PHE A 393 19.13 -30.00 -48.07
CA PHE A 393 18.96 -28.68 -48.70
C PHE A 393 17.58 -28.46 -49.31
N THR A 394 16.56 -29.21 -48.88
CA THR A 394 15.23 -29.20 -49.53
C THR A 394 14.26 -28.18 -48.93
N GLU A 395 14.33 -27.90 -47.62
CA GLU A 395 13.43 -26.95 -46.94
C GLU A 395 14.16 -26.14 -45.84
N GLY A 396 14.55 -24.88 -46.11
CA GLY A 396 15.18 -24.01 -45.10
C GLY A 396 15.64 -22.65 -45.63
N LEU A 397 15.78 -21.64 -44.75
CA LEU A 397 16.03 -20.24 -45.12
C LEU A 397 17.52 -19.86 -44.91
N VAL A 398 18.39 -20.42 -45.77
CA VAL A 398 19.86 -20.18 -45.92
C VAL A 398 20.78 -20.84 -44.85
N TYR A 399 21.91 -21.42 -45.31
CA TYR A 399 23.00 -21.94 -44.47
C TYR A 399 24.36 -21.36 -44.91
N GLN A 400 25.02 -20.61 -44.03
CA GLN A 400 26.43 -20.16 -44.16
C GLN A 400 26.85 -19.63 -45.56
N GLY A 401 26.06 -18.74 -46.16
CA GLY A 401 26.36 -18.16 -47.48
C GLY A 401 26.33 -19.15 -48.66
N ASN A 402 25.93 -20.40 -48.40
CA ASN A 402 25.68 -21.41 -49.41
C ASN A 402 24.18 -21.44 -49.72
N TRP A 403 23.88 -21.58 -51.00
CA TRP A 403 22.56 -21.38 -51.57
C TRP A 403 21.77 -22.69 -51.64
N LEU A 404 20.45 -22.60 -51.75
CA LEU A 404 19.57 -23.76 -51.96
C LEU A 404 19.78 -24.33 -53.36
N VAL A 405 20.22 -25.59 -53.45
CA VAL A 405 20.60 -26.24 -54.72
C VAL A 405 19.54 -27.23 -55.25
N GLY A 406 18.30 -27.14 -54.75
CA GLY A 406 17.20 -28.04 -55.10
C GLY A 406 16.29 -27.51 -56.22
N GLY A 407 15.59 -28.44 -56.89
CA GLY A 407 14.63 -28.13 -57.96
C GLY A 407 13.36 -27.40 -57.50
N LYS A 408 13.07 -27.40 -56.20
CA LYS A 408 11.98 -26.64 -55.55
C LYS A 408 12.56 -25.61 -54.59
N GLN A 409 11.90 -24.46 -54.47
CA GLN A 409 12.39 -23.31 -53.70
C GLN A 409 11.23 -22.64 -52.95
N THR A 410 11.29 -22.61 -51.61
CA THR A 410 10.25 -22.02 -50.74
C THR A 410 10.84 -21.05 -49.72
N GLY A 411 10.27 -19.85 -49.53
CA GLY A 411 10.76 -18.88 -48.53
C GLY A 411 9.99 -17.57 -48.43
N ILE A 412 10.45 -16.61 -47.60
CA ILE A 412 9.81 -15.29 -47.48
C ILE A 412 10.25 -14.35 -48.62
N ARG A 413 11.55 -14.31 -48.93
CA ARG A 413 12.11 -13.53 -50.05
C ARG A 413 13.13 -14.37 -50.80
N SER A 414 12.83 -14.72 -52.05
CA SER A 414 13.70 -15.57 -52.89
C SER A 414 14.31 -14.75 -54.02
N GLU A 415 15.54 -14.28 -53.79
CA GLU A 415 16.33 -13.48 -54.73
C GLU A 415 17.82 -13.87 -54.62
N GLY A 416 18.47 -14.28 -55.71
CA GLY A 416 19.87 -14.73 -55.63
C GLY A 416 20.49 -15.16 -56.96
N SER A 417 21.80 -14.99 -57.12
CA SER A 417 22.54 -15.34 -58.35
C SER A 417 22.81 -16.83 -58.53
N ALA A 418 22.64 -17.63 -57.47
CA ALA A 418 22.78 -19.09 -57.49
C ALA A 418 21.46 -19.85 -57.66
N ASN A 419 20.33 -19.14 -57.74
CA ASN A 419 18.99 -19.70 -57.98
C ASN A 419 18.82 -20.39 -59.36
N LYS A 420 19.89 -20.42 -60.18
CA LYS A 420 19.93 -20.81 -61.59
C LYS A 420 19.42 -22.23 -61.93
N ALA A 421 19.13 -23.10 -60.96
CA ALA A 421 18.84 -24.53 -61.18
C ALA A 421 17.48 -25.00 -60.64
N CYS A 422 16.52 -24.10 -60.40
CA CYS A 422 15.16 -24.47 -60.01
C CYS A 422 14.33 -24.84 -61.24
N PHE A 423 13.97 -26.11 -61.39
CA PHE A 423 13.22 -26.66 -62.54
C PHE A 423 11.81 -27.16 -62.17
N GLU A 424 11.37 -27.06 -60.91
CA GLU A 424 10.08 -27.61 -60.47
C GLU A 424 9.11 -26.56 -59.90
N SER A 425 9.51 -25.71 -58.95
CA SER A 425 8.65 -24.58 -58.49
C SER A 425 9.34 -23.54 -57.61
N TYR A 426 8.90 -22.29 -57.73
CA TYR A 426 9.18 -21.19 -56.80
C TYR A 426 7.94 -20.77 -56.03
N LYS A 427 8.03 -20.74 -54.70
CA LYS A 427 6.94 -20.30 -53.80
C LYS A 427 7.48 -19.36 -52.74
N ALA A 428 7.23 -18.06 -52.85
CA ALA A 428 7.68 -17.12 -51.83
C ALA A 428 6.75 -15.92 -51.64
N PHE A 429 6.82 -15.25 -50.49
CA PHE A 429 6.06 -14.01 -50.30
C PHE A 429 6.54 -12.93 -51.28
N SER A 430 7.85 -12.80 -51.49
CA SER A 430 8.44 -12.08 -52.63
C SER A 430 9.40 -13.00 -53.42
N ALA A 431 9.24 -13.05 -54.74
CA ALA A 431 9.96 -13.99 -55.62
C ALA A 431 10.56 -13.29 -56.85
N LYS A 432 11.88 -13.39 -57.03
CA LYS A 432 12.56 -13.03 -58.28
C LYS A 432 13.12 -14.28 -58.96
N LEU A 433 12.55 -14.62 -60.11
CA LEU A 433 13.01 -15.75 -60.91
C LEU A 433 14.41 -15.49 -61.49
N GLN A 434 15.27 -16.49 -61.41
CA GLN A 434 16.59 -16.55 -62.03
C GLN A 434 16.76 -17.96 -62.60
N THR A 435 17.06 -18.10 -63.90
CA THR A 435 17.15 -19.42 -64.57
C THR A 435 18.45 -19.56 -65.35
N THR A 436 18.87 -20.80 -65.63
CA THR A 436 19.73 -21.10 -66.79
C THR A 436 18.94 -20.98 -68.09
N PRO A 437 19.62 -20.83 -69.25
CA PRO A 437 18.99 -21.00 -70.55
C PRO A 437 18.20 -22.33 -70.61
N GLU A 438 17.11 -22.33 -71.36
CA GLU A 438 16.26 -23.51 -71.63
C GLU A 438 15.56 -24.13 -70.40
N ALA A 439 15.60 -23.46 -69.23
CA ALA A 439 14.87 -23.91 -68.05
C ALA A 439 13.35 -23.74 -68.21
N ASN A 440 12.59 -24.80 -67.92
CA ASN A 440 11.14 -24.75 -67.79
C ASN A 440 10.76 -24.81 -66.31
N VAL A 441 10.05 -23.79 -65.81
CA VAL A 441 9.56 -23.73 -64.43
C VAL A 441 8.03 -23.90 -64.44
N PRO A 442 7.48 -25.02 -63.90
CA PRO A 442 6.05 -25.24 -63.85
C PRO A 442 5.26 -24.14 -63.11
N ASP A 443 5.70 -23.76 -61.91
CA ASP A 443 4.97 -22.85 -61.03
C ASP A 443 5.86 -21.75 -60.42
N LEU A 444 5.40 -20.49 -60.51
CA LEU A 444 5.95 -19.33 -59.81
C LEU A 444 4.83 -18.61 -59.05
N ILE A 445 4.87 -18.66 -57.72
CA ILE A 445 3.76 -18.21 -56.85
C ILE A 445 4.28 -17.25 -55.77
N GLY A 446 3.65 -16.08 -55.63
CA GLY A 446 4.01 -15.13 -54.56
C GLY A 446 3.14 -13.87 -54.47
N TYR A 447 3.35 -13.04 -53.45
CA TYR A 447 2.64 -11.76 -53.32
C TYR A 447 3.21 -10.71 -54.27
N ASP A 448 4.54 -10.58 -54.29
CA ASP A 448 5.30 -9.74 -55.23
C ASP A 448 6.23 -10.62 -56.09
N VAL A 449 6.06 -10.59 -57.42
CA VAL A 449 6.69 -11.56 -58.34
C VAL A 449 7.34 -10.88 -59.54
N ASN A 450 8.58 -11.24 -59.86
CA ASN A 450 9.40 -10.61 -60.90
C ASN A 450 10.16 -11.64 -61.74
N THR A 451 10.05 -11.59 -63.07
CA THR A 451 10.74 -12.53 -64.00
C THR A 451 12.03 -11.99 -64.63
N GLY A 452 12.44 -10.75 -64.34
CA GLY A 452 13.57 -10.08 -64.99
C GLY A 452 14.97 -10.60 -64.65
N GLY A 453 15.06 -11.82 -64.10
CA GLY A 453 16.29 -12.59 -63.98
C GLY A 453 16.36 -13.85 -64.84
N ALA A 454 15.31 -14.14 -65.63
CA ALA A 454 15.29 -15.32 -66.47
C ALA A 454 16.23 -15.20 -67.67
N ALA A 455 16.98 -16.27 -67.95
CA ALA A 455 17.84 -16.38 -69.12
C ALA A 455 17.03 -16.56 -70.41
N SER A 456 17.68 -16.33 -71.56
CA SER A 456 17.11 -16.60 -72.89
C SER A 456 16.58 -18.03 -73.02
N ASN A 457 15.48 -18.19 -73.75
CA ASN A 457 14.77 -19.46 -73.99
C ASN A 457 14.23 -20.17 -72.73
N SER A 458 14.13 -19.48 -71.58
CA SER A 458 13.44 -20.03 -70.40
C SER A 458 11.92 -19.89 -70.54
N SER A 459 11.14 -20.76 -69.88
CA SER A 459 9.68 -20.66 -69.82
C SER A 459 9.14 -20.84 -68.40
N VAL A 460 7.99 -20.21 -68.13
CA VAL A 460 7.22 -20.41 -66.90
C VAL A 460 5.80 -20.82 -67.28
N SER A 461 5.37 -22.01 -66.85
CA SER A 461 4.05 -22.52 -67.27
C SER A 461 2.90 -21.77 -66.61
N ARG A 462 3.04 -21.40 -65.32
CA ARG A 462 2.01 -20.66 -64.57
C ARG A 462 2.60 -19.70 -63.54
N VAL A 463 2.08 -18.47 -63.53
CA VAL A 463 2.39 -17.42 -62.54
C VAL A 463 1.12 -17.01 -61.80
N VAL A 464 1.18 -16.94 -60.45
CA VAL A 464 0.06 -16.50 -59.60
C VAL A 464 0.54 -15.52 -58.53
N GLY A 465 -0.03 -14.32 -58.46
CA GLY A 465 0.34 -13.35 -57.42
C GLY A 465 -0.49 -12.06 -57.34
N PHE A 466 -0.13 -11.16 -56.42
CA PHE A 466 -0.84 -9.88 -56.22
C PHE A 466 -0.26 -8.76 -57.10
N ASN A 467 1.06 -8.58 -57.07
CA ASN A 467 1.83 -7.63 -57.89
C ASN A 467 2.81 -8.40 -58.77
N PHE A 468 2.78 -8.16 -60.09
CA PHE A 468 3.62 -8.87 -61.06
C PHE A 468 4.23 -7.95 -62.11
N THR A 469 5.55 -8.09 -62.30
CA THR A 469 6.31 -7.41 -63.36
C THR A 469 7.05 -8.42 -64.22
N GLU A 470 6.75 -8.41 -65.52
CA GLU A 470 7.39 -9.30 -66.50
C GLU A 470 8.33 -8.52 -67.43
N TYR A 471 9.60 -8.94 -67.52
CA TYR A 471 10.58 -8.27 -68.39
C TYR A 471 10.82 -9.01 -69.72
N ASN A 472 10.70 -10.35 -69.73
CA ASN A 472 11.10 -11.20 -70.87
C ASN A 472 9.99 -12.12 -71.42
N GLN A 473 8.70 -11.88 -71.08
CA GLN A 473 7.50 -12.56 -71.64
C GLN A 473 7.46 -14.12 -71.57
N ILE A 474 8.28 -14.72 -70.71
CA ILE A 474 8.46 -16.17 -70.53
C ILE A 474 7.23 -16.91 -69.98
N ALA A 475 6.24 -16.20 -69.42
CA ALA A 475 5.07 -16.81 -68.79
C ALA A 475 3.99 -17.19 -69.83
N ILE A 476 3.46 -18.41 -69.69
CA ILE A 476 2.39 -18.96 -70.55
C ILE A 476 0.99 -18.63 -69.99
N SER A 477 0.83 -18.56 -68.67
CA SER A 477 -0.41 -18.11 -68.01
C SER A 477 -0.11 -17.28 -66.76
N VAL A 478 -0.71 -16.09 -66.67
CA VAL A 478 -0.51 -15.13 -65.57
C VAL A 478 -1.85 -14.81 -64.90
N ARG A 479 -1.88 -14.84 -63.56
CA ARG A 479 -3.08 -14.56 -62.76
C ARG A 479 -2.73 -13.61 -61.61
N GLY A 480 -3.27 -12.39 -61.63
CA GLY A 480 -3.03 -11.42 -60.55
C GLY A 480 -3.89 -10.16 -60.62
N ILE A 481 -3.68 -9.26 -59.65
CA ILE A 481 -4.45 -8.02 -59.52
C ILE A 481 -3.73 -6.89 -60.26
N GLN A 482 -2.49 -6.58 -59.87
CA GLN A 482 -1.66 -5.57 -60.51
C GLN A 482 -0.65 -6.22 -61.45
N LEU A 483 -0.84 -6.02 -62.77
CA LEU A 483 0.08 -6.50 -63.81
C LEU A 483 0.77 -5.32 -64.51
N ALA A 484 2.07 -5.45 -64.75
CA ALA A 484 2.83 -4.63 -65.69
C ALA A 484 3.39 -5.52 -66.81
N VAL A 485 2.51 -5.97 -67.71
CA VAL A 485 2.83 -6.87 -68.84
C VAL A 485 2.19 -6.38 -70.14
N ASN A 486 2.87 -6.58 -71.26
CA ASN A 486 2.31 -6.31 -72.58
C ASN A 486 1.33 -7.43 -72.98
N ALA A 487 0.18 -7.07 -73.53
CA ALA A 487 -0.80 -8.03 -74.04
C ALA A 487 -0.38 -8.55 -75.43
N GLU A 488 -0.41 -9.87 -75.61
CA GLU A 488 -0.15 -10.57 -76.88
C GLU A 488 -1.24 -11.62 -77.15
N ASP A 489 -1.48 -11.89 -78.43
CA ASP A 489 -2.49 -12.86 -78.86
C ASP A 489 -2.21 -14.27 -78.32
N GLY A 490 -3.29 -14.95 -77.89
CA GLY A 490 -3.25 -16.35 -77.45
C GLY A 490 -2.89 -16.59 -75.98
N LYS A 491 -2.57 -15.56 -75.18
CA LYS A 491 -2.30 -15.70 -73.73
C LYS A 491 -3.54 -15.42 -72.87
N ASN A 492 -3.84 -16.32 -71.92
CA ASN A 492 -4.98 -16.20 -70.99
C ASN A 492 -4.63 -15.34 -69.76
N ASN A 493 -4.80 -14.01 -69.87
CA ASN A 493 -4.45 -13.01 -68.86
C ASN A 493 -5.69 -12.26 -68.30
N TRP A 494 -5.71 -11.95 -67.00
CA TRP A 494 -6.78 -11.20 -66.30
C TRP A 494 -6.16 -10.19 -65.30
N GLN A 495 -6.70 -8.97 -65.16
CA GLN A 495 -6.11 -7.88 -64.35
C GLN A 495 -7.10 -6.80 -63.83
N LEU A 496 -6.71 -6.01 -62.82
CA LEU A 496 -7.44 -4.85 -62.26
C LEU A 496 -6.49 -3.74 -61.75
N PHE A 497 -6.49 -2.55 -62.35
CA PHE A 497 -5.48 -1.49 -62.10
C PHE A 497 -6.08 -0.17 -61.58
N ILE A 498 -5.50 0.44 -60.54
CA ILE A 498 -5.90 1.75 -59.94
C ILE A 498 -4.66 2.46 -59.36
N ALA A 499 -4.44 3.76 -59.67
CA ALA A 499 -3.34 4.56 -59.08
C ALA A 499 -3.59 6.08 -59.11
N GLY A 500 -3.16 6.82 -58.07
CA GLY A 500 -3.07 8.29 -58.09
C GLY A 500 -3.30 8.98 -56.72
N THR A 501 -2.77 10.20 -56.56
CA THR A 501 -3.02 11.08 -55.38
C THR A 501 -4.27 11.95 -55.51
N ALA A 502 -4.92 11.96 -56.68
CA ALA A 502 -6.29 12.45 -56.83
C ALA A 502 -7.30 11.37 -56.36
N PRO A 503 -8.47 11.75 -55.82
CA PRO A 503 -9.50 10.79 -55.44
C PRO A 503 -9.95 9.91 -56.64
N ASN A 504 -9.89 8.59 -56.45
CA ASN A 504 -10.26 7.58 -57.46
C ASN A 504 -11.56 6.87 -57.04
N TRP A 505 -12.51 6.67 -57.96
CA TRP A 505 -13.79 6.02 -57.62
C TRP A 505 -14.38 5.18 -58.77
N ILE A 506 -14.70 3.92 -58.43
CA ILE A 506 -15.79 3.10 -58.97
C ILE A 506 -16.23 2.23 -57.76
N ASN A 507 -17.44 2.30 -57.20
CA ASN A 507 -18.66 3.02 -57.57
C ASN A 507 -19.29 2.65 -58.93
N SER A 508 -19.41 1.35 -59.23
CA SER A 508 -20.28 0.79 -60.29
C SER A 508 -20.42 -0.75 -60.15
N ARG A 509 -21.19 -1.38 -61.06
CA ARG A 509 -21.54 -2.82 -61.14
C ARG A 509 -20.31 -3.70 -61.47
N THR A 510 -19.49 -4.05 -60.49
CA THR A 510 -18.44 -5.08 -60.67
C THR A 510 -19.08 -6.46 -60.87
N GLY A 511 -18.85 -7.08 -62.02
CA GLY A 511 -19.29 -8.44 -62.34
C GLY A 511 -18.20 -9.47 -62.07
N PHE A 512 -18.52 -10.50 -61.28
CA PHE A 512 -17.67 -11.67 -61.06
C PHE A 512 -18.40 -12.90 -61.60
N GLY A 513 -17.72 -13.76 -62.37
CA GLY A 513 -18.32 -14.95 -62.98
C GLY A 513 -17.26 -15.91 -63.52
N VAL A 514 -17.59 -17.20 -63.52
CA VAL A 514 -16.71 -18.29 -63.98
C VAL A 514 -17.05 -18.74 -65.40
N ASP A 515 -16.10 -19.48 -65.97
CA ASP A 515 -16.09 -20.02 -67.32
C ASP A 515 -17.23 -21.02 -67.61
N ASN A 516 -17.66 -21.03 -68.88
CA ASN A 516 -18.81 -21.72 -69.48
C ASN A 516 -20.22 -21.28 -69.02
N GLU A 517 -21.14 -21.24 -69.98
CA GLU A 517 -22.34 -20.38 -69.94
C GLU A 517 -23.30 -20.63 -68.76
N ALA A 518 -23.81 -19.50 -68.22
CA ALA A 518 -24.82 -19.35 -67.16
C ALA A 518 -24.37 -19.51 -65.69
N ARG A 519 -24.13 -18.35 -65.03
CA ARG A 519 -24.36 -17.94 -63.61
C ARG A 519 -23.17 -17.12 -63.07
N ALA A 520 -23.30 -15.93 -62.47
CA ALA A 520 -24.36 -14.91 -62.43
C ALA A 520 -23.72 -13.61 -61.85
N PRO A 521 -24.18 -12.39 -62.20
CA PRO A 521 -24.87 -11.63 -61.15
C PRO A 521 -26.07 -10.78 -61.63
N LYS A 522 -27.15 -10.73 -60.84
CA LYS A 522 -28.28 -9.77 -61.01
C LYS A 522 -27.93 -8.37 -60.47
N ALA A 523 -26.85 -7.80 -60.98
CA ALA A 523 -26.49 -6.38 -61.10
C ALA A 523 -27.19 -5.29 -60.21
N ARG A 524 -26.56 -4.83 -59.11
CA ARG A 524 -26.72 -3.54 -58.34
C ARG A 524 -25.75 -2.39 -58.69
N VAL A 525 -26.23 -1.25 -59.24
CA VAL A 525 -25.67 0.11 -59.08
C VAL A 525 -26.75 0.90 -58.33
N ASP A 526 -26.37 1.57 -57.27
CA ASP A 526 -27.15 2.63 -56.63
C ASP A 526 -26.46 3.98 -56.91
N ILE A 527 -27.26 5.04 -57.04
CA ILE A 527 -26.80 6.43 -57.18
C ILE A 527 -27.59 7.23 -56.15
N GLN A 528 -26.90 7.97 -55.28
CA GLN A 528 -27.52 8.64 -54.13
C GLN A 528 -27.69 10.16 -54.40
N GLY A 529 -28.19 10.92 -53.42
CA GLY A 529 -28.31 12.37 -53.55
C GLY A 529 -26.94 13.03 -53.66
N SER A 530 -26.81 14.04 -54.53
CA SER A 530 -25.58 14.82 -54.72
C SER A 530 -25.72 16.23 -54.13
N THR A 531 -24.59 16.88 -53.85
CA THR A 531 -24.54 18.32 -53.56
C THR A 531 -24.56 19.13 -54.86
N GLU A 532 -24.93 20.41 -54.77
CA GLU A 532 -25.33 21.25 -55.91
C GLU A 532 -24.25 21.49 -57.00
N THR A 533 -23.00 21.09 -56.77
CA THR A 533 -21.85 21.41 -57.65
C THR A 533 -21.48 20.32 -58.65
N GLU A 534 -21.82 19.05 -58.45
CA GLU A 534 -21.48 17.96 -59.39
C GLU A 534 -22.59 16.90 -59.52
N ALA A 535 -22.90 16.51 -60.76
CA ALA A 535 -23.92 15.50 -61.07
C ALA A 535 -23.31 14.09 -61.08
N GLN A 536 -23.86 13.18 -60.26
CA GLN A 536 -23.35 11.81 -60.10
C GLN A 536 -23.52 10.91 -61.34
N LEU A 537 -24.32 11.33 -62.33
CA LEU A 537 -24.38 10.68 -63.64
C LEU A 537 -24.43 11.75 -64.75
N ARG A 538 -23.37 11.80 -65.57
CA ARG A 538 -23.25 12.75 -66.69
C ARG A 538 -23.34 12.03 -68.03
N LEU A 539 -24.49 12.14 -68.69
CA LEU A 539 -24.65 11.69 -70.08
C LEU A 539 -24.14 12.79 -71.02
N ARG A 540 -23.25 12.42 -71.97
CA ARG A 540 -22.82 13.33 -73.05
C ARG A 540 -23.75 13.17 -74.25
N ALA A 541 -24.02 14.27 -74.95
CA ALA A 541 -24.84 14.25 -76.15
C ALA A 541 -24.14 13.50 -77.29
N GLY A 542 -24.89 12.63 -77.99
CA GLY A 542 -24.45 11.92 -79.18
C GLY A 542 -25.60 11.75 -80.20
N THR A 543 -25.32 11.08 -81.31
CA THR A 543 -26.34 10.72 -82.31
C THR A 543 -27.01 9.39 -81.95
N LEU A 544 -28.27 9.21 -82.38
CA LEU A 544 -28.98 7.95 -82.22
C LEU A 544 -28.36 6.86 -83.10
N THR A 545 -28.29 5.64 -82.56
CA THR A 545 -28.01 4.43 -83.34
C THR A 545 -29.07 4.23 -84.44
N THR A 546 -28.62 3.77 -85.60
CA THR A 546 -29.47 3.62 -86.80
C THR A 546 -30.58 2.59 -86.61
N THR A 547 -30.31 1.52 -85.85
CA THR A 547 -31.28 0.50 -85.46
C THR A 547 -31.46 0.52 -83.94
N PRO A 548 -32.69 0.64 -83.40
CA PRO A 548 -32.91 0.57 -81.96
C PRO A 548 -32.53 -0.80 -81.38
N LEU A 549 -31.68 -0.82 -80.34
CA LEU A 549 -31.28 -2.02 -79.61
C LEU A 549 -31.87 -2.04 -78.20
N ASP A 550 -32.34 -3.20 -77.75
CA ASP A 550 -33.06 -3.30 -76.48
C ASP A 550 -32.18 -3.05 -75.26
N GLY A 551 -32.71 -2.25 -74.32
CA GLY A 551 -32.01 -1.84 -73.11
C GLY A 551 -31.07 -0.64 -73.29
N PHE A 552 -30.92 -0.11 -74.51
CA PHE A 552 -30.11 1.08 -74.75
C PHE A 552 -30.79 2.35 -74.23
N ILE A 553 -29.97 3.25 -73.67
CA ILE A 553 -30.33 4.61 -73.26
C ILE A 553 -29.44 5.56 -74.06
N GLU A 554 -30.06 6.44 -74.84
CA GLU A 554 -29.38 7.32 -75.81
C GLU A 554 -29.78 8.78 -75.57
N PHE A 555 -28.82 9.70 -75.52
CA PHE A 555 -29.07 11.12 -75.23
C PHE A 555 -28.56 12.01 -76.35
N THR A 556 -29.42 12.85 -76.94
CA THR A 556 -29.09 13.69 -78.10
C THR A 556 -28.88 15.17 -77.75
N GLY A 557 -28.58 15.48 -76.49
CA GLY A 557 -28.50 16.87 -75.98
C GLY A 557 -29.86 17.44 -75.60
N ASN A 558 -30.86 17.33 -76.47
CA ASN A 558 -32.19 17.92 -76.23
C ASN A 558 -33.25 16.88 -75.83
N ASN A 559 -32.98 15.59 -76.02
CA ASN A 559 -33.95 14.53 -75.76
C ASN A 559 -33.24 13.27 -75.26
N LEU A 560 -33.87 12.55 -74.34
CA LEU A 560 -33.45 11.24 -73.87
C LEU A 560 -34.32 10.16 -74.53
N TYR A 561 -33.70 9.07 -74.94
CA TYR A 561 -34.38 7.95 -75.58
C TYR A 561 -34.05 6.65 -74.85
N ILE A 562 -35.04 5.78 -74.71
CA ILE A 562 -34.88 4.44 -74.13
C ILE A 562 -35.56 3.44 -75.06
N THR A 563 -34.85 2.38 -75.45
CA THR A 563 -35.38 1.36 -76.37
C THR A 563 -35.80 0.10 -75.62
N ILE A 564 -37.05 -0.32 -75.81
CA ILE A 564 -37.64 -1.52 -75.18
C ILE A 564 -38.53 -2.25 -76.20
N LYS A 565 -38.34 -3.57 -76.34
CA LYS A 565 -38.95 -4.44 -77.35
C LYS A 565 -38.77 -3.95 -78.79
N GLY A 566 -37.58 -3.47 -79.12
CA GLY A 566 -37.19 -2.92 -80.42
C GLY A 566 -37.75 -1.52 -80.72
N VAL A 567 -38.54 -0.94 -79.80
CA VAL A 567 -39.21 0.36 -80.00
C VAL A 567 -38.55 1.43 -79.15
N ARG A 568 -37.97 2.43 -79.82
CA ARG A 568 -37.37 3.61 -79.18
C ARG A 568 -38.46 4.55 -78.66
N LYS A 569 -38.51 4.75 -77.34
CA LYS A 569 -39.38 5.73 -76.67
C LYS A 569 -38.61 7.03 -76.46
N LYS A 570 -39.22 8.17 -76.81
CA LYS A 570 -38.64 9.51 -76.69
C LYS A 570 -39.18 10.22 -75.44
N PHE A 571 -38.29 10.84 -74.68
CA PHE A 571 -38.59 11.83 -73.65
C PHE A 571 -38.01 13.17 -74.13
N SER A 572 -38.90 14.09 -74.52
CA SER A 572 -38.51 15.46 -74.84
C SER A 572 -38.23 16.19 -73.53
N LEU A 573 -37.03 16.71 -73.37
CA LEU A 573 -36.70 17.61 -72.26
C LEU A 573 -36.98 19.03 -72.77
N ILE A 574 -38.06 19.63 -72.26
CA ILE A 574 -38.42 21.02 -72.53
C ILE A 574 -37.79 21.85 -71.41
N ASP A 575 -37.27 23.04 -71.75
CA ASP A 575 -36.79 24.03 -70.77
C ASP A 575 -37.91 24.49 -69.80
#